data_AF-A0A660VUR1-F1
#
_entry.id   AF-A0A660VUR1-F1
#
_cell.length_a   1.000
_cell.length_b   1.000
_cell.length_c   1.000
_cell.angle_alpha   90.00
_cell.angle_beta   90.00
_cell.angle_gamma   90.00
#
_symmetry.space_group_name_H-M   'P 1'
#
loop_
_entity.id
_entity.type
_entity.pdbx_description
1 polymer ?
#
loop_
_entity_poly.entity_id
_entity_poly.type
_entity_poly.pdbx_seq_one_letter_code
_entity_poly.pdbx_strand_id
1 'polypeptide(L)'
;MDHKRIVNAAMGKRGKNLEARLNRRVRVYSVVAVILALFYMFGGDQSVSHRERATTSMAPVDVPIEVPPLASVDPALLTGVADGRAAQRAQLELAPLRHLMLQAGRLVYGDLPKLGLQPGDWQTLAAGGQDELRGQPFWTLGTLQWVEQELVDGYLEVRGEVHDQDGKPWGFVVVNEPYDLVRGSVVKLAGFYLKAYDLLRPDGSVERVPLLIGDELIGSAFPLEPVTTLAPDAFDSVRDSSLAESSAALDSVPFWTLLSYVQHTPVEVLFPPDEPLPERMPTELLARPWAHRAEPVTLTGVLYYMTEVPLGPRGENPLGVPFGWDLWMTDNRAAGAGTILAKLLERPEGVKAGDIIEVDALFFRRYSFENKRNQPRMVSVVVGKRARKLVPKPDTLTPTLMRVVTGMVGVIVALIALGQWRDRRAGRSARTARMRRHQGNVARPGQLHPTGTSDKSDKSDKSDKSGESGDGGPLSHEDQPEPGDDA
;
A
#
# COMPACT_ATOMS: atom_id res chain seq x y z
N MET A 1 81.73 -28.44 16.06
CA MET A 1 80.62 -27.58 16.53
C MET A 1 81.04 -26.13 16.41
N ASP A 2 80.19 -25.31 15.78
CA ASP A 2 80.57 -24.10 15.05
C ASP A 2 80.97 -22.88 15.89
N HIS A 3 82.23 -22.47 15.78
CA HIS A 3 82.73 -21.16 16.23
C HIS A 3 82.03 -19.96 15.53
N LYS A 4 81.42 -20.18 14.35
CA LYS A 4 80.62 -19.18 13.62
C LYS A 4 79.33 -18.77 14.34
N ARG A 5 78.79 -19.57 15.28
CA ARG A 5 77.58 -19.21 16.04
C ARG A 5 77.87 -18.26 17.22
N ILE A 6 79.07 -18.29 17.78
CA ILE A 6 79.46 -17.46 18.94
C ILE A 6 79.85 -16.04 18.48
N VAL A 7 80.52 -15.91 17.33
CA VAL A 7 80.88 -14.58 16.78
C VAL A 7 79.63 -13.79 16.33
N ASN A 8 78.58 -14.47 15.85
CA ASN A 8 77.31 -13.84 15.48
C ASN A 8 76.43 -13.44 16.68
N ALA A 9 76.75 -13.89 17.90
CA ALA A 9 76.09 -13.44 19.13
C ALA A 9 76.79 -12.20 19.74
N ALA A 10 78.10 -12.04 19.52
CA ALA A 10 78.89 -10.92 20.03
C ALA A 10 78.83 -9.66 19.13
N MET A 11 78.61 -9.81 17.82
CA MET A 11 78.31 -8.67 16.94
C MET A 11 76.81 -8.39 16.98
N GLY A 12 76.39 -7.23 17.50
CA GLY A 12 74.99 -6.79 17.70
C GLY A 12 74.06 -6.68 16.47
N LYS A 13 74.23 -7.55 15.46
CA LYS A 13 73.37 -7.71 14.28
C LYS A 13 72.01 -8.34 14.62
N ARG A 14 71.88 -9.11 15.71
CA ARG A 14 70.57 -9.67 16.12
C ARG A 14 69.55 -8.61 16.55
N GLY A 15 70.00 -7.50 17.17
CA GLY A 15 69.12 -6.42 17.61
C GLY A 15 68.50 -5.62 16.46
N LYS A 16 69.29 -5.28 15.43
CA LYS A 16 68.83 -4.49 14.29
C LYS A 16 67.76 -5.21 13.46
N ASN A 17 67.89 -6.53 13.29
CA ASN A 17 66.90 -7.33 12.55
C ASN A 17 65.59 -7.53 13.34
N LEU A 18 65.64 -7.51 14.67
CA LEU A 18 64.46 -7.59 15.53
C LEU A 18 63.71 -6.25 15.59
N GLU A 19 64.42 -5.13 15.73
CA GLU A 19 63.84 -3.77 15.65
C GLU A 19 63.20 -3.51 14.27
N ALA A 20 63.84 -3.95 13.18
CA ALA A 20 63.28 -3.81 11.83
C ALA A 20 61.99 -4.63 11.64
N ARG A 21 61.93 -5.85 12.20
CA ARG A 21 60.72 -6.70 12.15
C ARG A 21 59.59 -6.14 13.01
N LEU A 22 59.88 -5.62 14.20
CA LEU A 22 58.90 -4.97 15.07
C LEU A 22 58.35 -3.69 14.43
N ASN A 23 59.20 -2.82 13.90
CA ASN A 23 58.76 -1.61 13.20
C ASN A 23 57.91 -1.93 11.96
N ARG A 24 58.21 -3.01 11.23
CA ARG A 24 57.39 -3.45 10.10
C ARG A 24 56.01 -3.91 10.55
N ARG A 25 55.92 -4.70 11.63
CA ARG A 25 54.63 -5.16 12.20
C ARG A 25 53.80 -4.00 12.71
N VAL A 26 54.40 -3.05 13.44
CA VAL A 26 53.69 -1.86 13.93
C VAL A 26 53.14 -1.03 12.77
N ARG A 27 53.90 -0.80 11.70
CA ARG A 27 53.39 -0.09 10.51
C ARG A 27 52.22 -0.83 9.85
N VAL A 28 52.33 -2.16 9.69
CA VAL A 28 51.25 -2.97 9.09
C VAL A 28 49.98 -2.89 9.94
N TYR A 29 50.07 -3.04 11.27
CA TYR A 29 48.90 -2.93 12.14
C TYR A 29 48.32 -1.51 12.17
N SER A 30 49.17 -0.47 12.07
CA SER A 30 48.70 0.92 11.99
C SER A 30 47.90 1.16 10.71
N VAL A 31 48.37 0.65 9.57
CA VAL A 31 47.69 0.78 8.27
C VAL A 31 46.37 0.00 8.28
N VAL A 32 46.35 -1.22 8.82
CA VAL A 32 45.12 -2.02 8.94
C VAL A 32 44.10 -1.34 9.85
N ALA A 33 44.52 -0.74 10.97
CA ALA A 33 43.63 0.00 11.85
C ALA A 33 43.04 1.25 11.19
N VAL A 34 43.83 1.99 10.40
CA VAL A 34 43.35 3.15 9.63
C VAL A 34 42.39 2.72 8.52
N ILE A 35 42.67 1.63 7.80
CA ILE A 35 41.78 1.09 6.77
C ILE A 35 40.45 0.65 7.39
N LEU A 36 40.47 -0.06 8.53
CA LEU A 36 39.25 -0.43 9.26
C LEU A 36 38.46 0.78 9.73
N ALA A 37 39.13 1.82 10.26
CA ALA A 37 38.49 3.06 10.66
C ALA A 37 37.86 3.80 9.48
N LEU A 38 38.54 3.85 8.33
CA LEU A 38 38.00 4.43 7.09
C LEU A 38 36.84 3.61 6.54
N PHE A 39 36.95 2.29 6.49
CA PHE A 39 35.88 1.41 6.03
C PHE A 39 34.64 1.52 6.92
N TYR A 40 34.81 1.78 8.21
CA TYR A 40 33.71 1.99 9.15
C TYR A 40 33.11 3.40 9.04
N MET A 41 33.94 4.45 8.87
CA MET A 41 33.45 5.82 8.69
C MET A 41 32.76 6.04 7.33
N PHE A 42 33.21 5.37 6.28
CA PHE A 42 32.68 5.54 4.92
C PHE A 42 31.75 4.40 4.47
N GLY A 43 31.77 3.24 5.13
CA GLY A 43 30.92 2.09 4.79
C GLY A 43 29.59 2.03 5.54
N GLY A 44 29.41 2.82 6.61
CA GLY A 44 28.18 2.81 7.43
C GLY A 44 26.95 3.48 6.80
N ASP A 45 27.12 4.23 5.69
CA ASP A 45 26.05 5.04 5.09
C ASP A 45 25.42 4.43 3.83
N GLN A 46 25.85 3.24 3.39
CA GLN A 46 25.34 2.66 2.13
C GLN A 46 24.04 1.83 2.27
N SER A 47 23.46 1.70 3.47
CA SER A 47 22.26 0.86 3.68
C SER A 47 20.92 1.60 3.65
N VAL A 48 20.84 2.92 3.42
CA VAL A 48 19.53 3.62 3.32
C VAL A 48 19.47 4.71 2.24
N SER A 49 20.29 4.64 1.18
CA SER A 49 20.04 5.43 -0.03
C SER A 49 19.05 4.70 -0.94
N HIS A 50 17.86 4.38 -0.42
CA HIS A 50 16.71 4.07 -1.27
C HIS A 50 16.25 5.38 -1.91
N ARG A 51 16.65 5.59 -3.16
CA ARG A 51 15.98 6.41 -4.19
C ARG A 51 14.99 7.45 -3.64
N GLU A 52 15.50 8.64 -3.31
CA GLU A 52 14.74 9.88 -3.52
C GLU A 52 14.55 10.05 -5.03
N ARG A 53 13.61 9.29 -5.61
CA ARG A 53 12.92 9.80 -6.79
C ARG A 53 12.15 11.00 -6.30
N ALA A 54 12.44 12.16 -6.87
CA ALA A 54 11.70 13.40 -6.66
C ALA A 54 10.20 13.11 -6.64
N THR A 55 9.64 13.01 -5.43
CA THR A 55 8.20 13.15 -5.23
C THR A 55 7.96 14.64 -5.38
N THR A 56 7.53 15.05 -6.56
CA THR A 56 6.87 16.32 -6.77
C THR A 56 5.77 16.39 -5.70
N SER A 57 5.99 17.22 -4.69
CA SER A 57 5.03 17.48 -3.63
C SER A 57 3.84 18.20 -4.26
N MET A 58 2.89 17.43 -4.79
CA MET A 58 1.56 17.97 -5.04
C MET A 58 0.97 18.27 -3.67
N ALA A 59 0.80 19.57 -3.39
CA ALA A 59 -0.04 20.01 -2.30
C ALA A 59 -1.38 19.27 -2.40
N PRO A 60 -2.02 18.91 -1.27
CA PRO A 60 -3.36 18.36 -1.29
C PRO A 60 -4.24 19.34 -2.06
N VAL A 61 -4.62 18.96 -3.26
CA VAL A 61 -5.66 19.64 -4.00
C VAL A 61 -6.92 19.27 -3.24
N ASP A 62 -7.52 20.23 -2.55
CA ASP A 62 -8.94 20.16 -2.22
C ASP A 62 -9.65 20.07 -3.57
N VAL A 63 -9.84 18.84 -4.05
CA VAL A 63 -10.69 18.59 -5.20
C VAL A 63 -12.08 18.83 -4.66
N PRO A 64 -12.75 19.95 -5.00
CA PRO A 64 -14.16 20.10 -4.66
C PRO A 64 -14.86 18.83 -5.13
N ILE A 65 -15.68 18.22 -4.28
CA ILE A 65 -16.52 17.09 -4.68
C ILE A 65 -17.38 17.62 -5.82
N GLU A 66 -16.96 17.30 -7.05
CA GLU A 66 -17.61 17.76 -8.26
C GLU A 66 -18.87 16.91 -8.37
N VAL A 67 -19.97 17.43 -7.83
CA VAL A 67 -21.28 16.83 -7.98
C VAL A 67 -21.56 16.81 -9.49
N PRO A 68 -21.68 15.63 -10.13
CA PRO A 68 -21.91 15.58 -11.55
C PRO A 68 -23.16 16.39 -11.90
N PRO A 69 -23.15 17.15 -13.01
CA PRO A 69 -24.29 17.95 -13.40
C PRO A 69 -25.51 17.02 -13.55
N LEU A 70 -26.60 17.36 -12.86
CA LEU A 70 -27.89 16.70 -13.00
C LEU A 70 -28.22 16.56 -14.50
N ALA A 71 -28.63 15.36 -14.91
CA ALA A 71 -28.97 15.09 -16.30
C ALA A 71 -30.01 16.11 -16.80
N SER A 72 -29.74 16.77 -17.93
CA SER A 72 -30.64 17.80 -18.47
C SER A 72 -31.82 17.14 -19.16
N VAL A 73 -32.98 17.09 -18.48
CA VAL A 73 -34.22 16.63 -19.08
C VAL A 73 -34.79 17.73 -19.99
N ASP A 74 -35.15 17.41 -21.23
CA ASP A 74 -35.77 18.36 -22.16
C ASP A 74 -37.24 18.57 -21.76
N PRO A 75 -37.61 19.76 -21.23
CA PRO A 75 -38.97 20.00 -20.78
C PRO A 75 -39.97 19.99 -21.94
N ALA A 76 -39.56 20.27 -23.18
CA ALA A 76 -40.45 20.28 -24.34
C ALA A 76 -41.05 18.89 -24.60
N LEU A 77 -40.24 17.84 -24.43
CA LEU A 77 -40.71 16.46 -24.56
C LEU A 77 -41.73 16.08 -23.48
N LEU A 78 -41.62 16.66 -22.28
CA LEU A 78 -42.52 16.36 -21.16
C LEU A 78 -43.86 17.10 -21.23
N THR A 79 -43.98 18.17 -22.01
CA THR A 79 -45.24 18.94 -22.14
C THR A 79 -46.42 18.14 -22.69
N GLY A 80 -46.15 17.06 -23.43
CA GLY A 80 -47.17 16.17 -23.99
C GLY A 80 -47.67 15.09 -23.05
N VAL A 81 -47.07 14.95 -21.86
CA VAL A 81 -47.44 13.92 -20.88
C VAL A 81 -48.73 14.32 -20.17
N ALA A 82 -49.71 13.42 -20.15
CA ALA A 82 -50.99 13.68 -19.51
C ALA A 82 -51.41 12.53 -18.56
N ASP A 83 -52.03 12.91 -17.44
CA ASP A 83 -52.51 11.99 -16.38
C ASP A 83 -53.85 12.43 -15.75
N GLY A 84 -54.49 13.47 -16.30
CA GLY A 84 -55.78 13.97 -15.78
C GLY A 84 -56.94 12.97 -15.90
N ARG A 85 -56.89 12.04 -16.87
CA ARG A 85 -57.94 11.03 -17.10
C ARG A 85 -57.38 9.60 -17.00
N ALA A 86 -58.23 8.64 -16.67
CA ALA A 86 -57.84 7.22 -16.56
C ALA A 86 -57.19 6.67 -17.85
N ALA A 87 -57.78 6.99 -19.02
CA ALA A 87 -57.19 6.58 -20.30
C ALA A 87 -55.78 7.15 -20.54
N GLN A 88 -55.52 8.38 -20.06
CA GLN A 88 -54.20 9.01 -20.16
C GLN A 88 -53.22 8.37 -19.18
N ARG A 89 -53.67 8.04 -17.96
CA ARG A 89 -52.85 7.37 -16.94
C ARG A 89 -52.52 5.91 -17.26
N ALA A 90 -53.31 5.25 -18.09
CA ALA A 90 -53.05 3.86 -18.51
C ALA A 90 -52.07 3.75 -19.69
N GLN A 91 -51.82 4.84 -20.42
CA GLN A 91 -50.96 4.85 -21.60
C GLN A 91 -49.57 5.38 -21.24
N LEU A 92 -48.50 4.81 -21.79
CA LEU A 92 -47.14 5.38 -21.72
C LEU A 92 -46.79 6.13 -23.00
N GLU A 93 -46.36 7.37 -22.88
CA GLU A 93 -45.89 8.18 -24.00
C GLU A 93 -44.43 7.82 -24.33
N LEU A 94 -44.23 7.20 -25.50
CA LEU A 94 -42.95 6.60 -25.89
C LEU A 94 -41.78 7.60 -25.98
N ALA A 95 -42.01 8.81 -26.50
CA ALA A 95 -40.95 9.81 -26.64
C ALA A 95 -40.43 10.33 -25.28
N PRO A 96 -41.29 10.75 -24.34
CA PRO A 96 -40.90 11.02 -22.95
C PRO A 96 -40.18 9.84 -22.29
N LEU A 97 -40.74 8.63 -22.41
CA LEU A 97 -40.18 7.41 -21.83
C LEU A 97 -38.73 7.20 -22.26
N ARG A 98 -38.47 7.17 -23.58
CA ARG A 98 -37.12 6.95 -24.14
C ARG A 98 -36.14 8.04 -23.72
N HIS A 99 -36.58 9.29 -23.71
CA HIS A 99 -35.75 10.40 -23.28
C HIS A 99 -35.34 10.24 -21.81
N LEU A 100 -36.30 9.94 -20.93
CA LEU A 100 -36.02 9.73 -19.51
C LEU A 100 -35.15 8.50 -19.25
N MET A 101 -35.35 7.38 -19.96
CA MET A 101 -34.48 6.20 -19.86
C MET A 101 -33.02 6.55 -20.21
N LEU A 102 -32.80 7.32 -21.28
CA LEU A 102 -31.45 7.75 -21.68
C LEU A 102 -30.81 8.71 -20.65
N GLN A 103 -31.60 9.59 -20.03
CA GLN A 103 -31.09 10.44 -18.95
C GLN A 103 -30.86 9.64 -17.66
N ALA A 104 -31.66 8.62 -17.39
CA ALA A 104 -31.58 7.83 -16.15
C ALA A 104 -30.26 7.07 -16.04
N GLY A 105 -29.65 6.66 -17.16
CA GLY A 105 -28.31 6.05 -17.16
C GLY A 105 -27.18 6.98 -16.69
N ARG A 106 -27.49 8.27 -16.46
CA ARG A 106 -26.56 9.26 -15.88
C ARG A 106 -26.78 9.48 -14.38
N LEU A 107 -27.83 8.88 -13.80
CA LEU A 107 -28.08 8.95 -12.36
C LEU A 107 -27.23 7.91 -11.64
N VAL A 108 -26.29 8.37 -10.82
CA VAL A 108 -25.52 7.52 -9.91
C VAL A 108 -26.18 7.55 -8.54
N TYR A 109 -26.65 6.39 -8.04
CA TYR A 109 -27.37 6.30 -6.76
C TYR A 109 -26.62 6.91 -5.58
N GLY A 110 -25.29 6.73 -5.52
CA GLY A 110 -24.44 7.30 -4.47
C GLY A 110 -24.41 8.84 -4.43
N ASP A 111 -24.84 9.50 -5.51
CA ASP A 111 -24.90 10.97 -5.60
C ASP A 111 -26.29 11.54 -5.23
N LEU A 112 -27.34 10.73 -5.24
CA LEU A 112 -28.72 11.20 -4.95
C LEU A 112 -28.86 11.80 -3.54
N PRO A 113 -28.27 11.22 -2.46
CA PRO A 113 -28.27 11.87 -1.15
C PRO A 113 -27.47 13.18 -1.14
N LYS A 114 -26.39 13.28 -1.93
CA LYS A 114 -25.59 14.51 -2.04
C LYS A 114 -26.37 15.65 -2.72
N LEU A 115 -27.35 15.30 -3.55
CA LEU A 115 -28.31 16.22 -4.15
C LEU A 115 -29.46 16.62 -3.21
N GLY A 116 -29.46 16.12 -1.96
CA GLY A 116 -30.50 16.40 -0.96
C GLY A 116 -31.78 15.59 -1.14
N LEU A 117 -31.80 14.61 -2.04
CA LEU A 117 -32.98 13.78 -2.32
C LEU A 117 -33.17 12.72 -1.22
N GLN A 118 -34.37 12.66 -0.64
CA GLN A 118 -34.75 11.65 0.33
C GLN A 118 -35.40 10.43 -0.35
N PRO A 119 -35.19 9.21 0.16
CA PRO A 119 -35.86 8.03 -0.38
C PRO A 119 -37.36 8.10 -0.11
N GLY A 120 -38.17 7.78 -1.12
CA GLY A 120 -39.62 7.69 -0.95
C GLY A 120 -40.27 9.02 -0.58
N ASP A 121 -39.78 10.15 -1.10
CA ASP A 121 -40.33 11.48 -0.78
C ASP A 121 -41.72 11.72 -1.40
N TRP A 122 -42.72 11.05 -0.82
CA TRP A 122 -44.13 11.21 -1.15
C TRP A 122 -44.69 12.56 -0.76
N GLN A 123 -44.07 13.24 0.21
CA GLN A 123 -44.53 14.56 0.63
C GLN A 123 -44.33 15.55 -0.51
N THR A 124 -43.17 15.52 -1.17
CA THR A 124 -42.92 16.33 -2.37
C THR A 124 -43.89 15.98 -3.49
N LEU A 125 -44.13 14.70 -3.76
CA LEU A 125 -45.12 14.27 -4.78
C LEU A 125 -46.57 14.68 -4.46
N ALA A 126 -46.95 14.72 -3.19
CA ALA A 126 -48.29 15.09 -2.76
C ALA A 126 -48.50 16.61 -2.69
N ALA A 127 -47.43 17.36 -2.37
CA ALA A 127 -47.48 18.81 -2.22
C ALA A 127 -47.24 19.57 -3.53
N GLY A 128 -46.44 19.03 -4.45
CA GLY A 128 -46.17 19.63 -5.74
C GLY A 128 -47.29 19.41 -6.75
N GLY A 129 -47.43 20.34 -7.70
CA GLY A 129 -48.18 20.05 -8.91
C GLY A 129 -47.49 18.93 -9.69
N GLN A 130 -48.19 17.83 -9.99
CA GLN A 130 -47.59 16.68 -10.69
C GLN A 130 -46.87 17.09 -11.99
N ASP A 131 -47.36 18.13 -12.67
CA ASP A 131 -46.73 18.70 -13.86
C ASP A 131 -45.33 19.30 -13.59
N GLU A 132 -45.12 19.94 -12.43
CA GLU A 132 -43.86 20.61 -12.07
C GLU A 132 -42.76 19.61 -11.69
N LEU A 133 -43.16 18.43 -11.22
CA LEU A 133 -42.26 17.36 -10.78
C LEU A 133 -41.81 16.45 -11.92
N ARG A 134 -42.42 16.56 -13.11
CA ARG A 134 -42.03 15.72 -14.27
C ARG A 134 -40.57 15.97 -14.64
N GLY A 135 -39.82 14.89 -14.82
CA GLY A 135 -38.41 14.94 -15.13
C GLY A 135 -37.52 15.29 -13.93
N GLN A 136 -38.07 15.43 -12.72
CA GLN A 136 -37.26 15.55 -11.52
C GLN A 136 -36.81 14.16 -11.04
N PRO A 137 -35.58 14.02 -10.53
CA PRO A 137 -35.08 12.75 -10.00
C PRO A 137 -35.72 12.42 -8.66
N PHE A 138 -36.15 11.18 -8.52
CA PHE A 138 -36.59 10.59 -7.27
C PHE A 138 -35.89 9.26 -7.07
N TRP A 139 -35.86 8.80 -5.82
CA TRP A 139 -35.46 7.44 -5.53
C TRP A 139 -36.26 6.88 -4.37
N THR A 140 -36.28 5.57 -4.28
CA THR A 140 -36.96 4.82 -3.23
C THR A 140 -36.18 3.55 -2.92
N LEU A 141 -36.31 3.09 -1.68
CA LEU A 141 -35.82 1.81 -1.18
C LEU A 141 -37.03 1.04 -0.68
N GLY A 142 -37.27 -0.14 -1.22
CA GLY A 142 -38.48 -0.87 -0.93
C GLY A 142 -38.43 -2.35 -1.29
N THR A 143 -39.56 -3.02 -1.10
CA THR A 143 -39.74 -4.43 -1.45
C THR A 143 -40.42 -4.55 -2.80
N LEU A 144 -39.83 -5.32 -3.70
CA LEU A 144 -40.37 -5.62 -5.02
C LEU A 144 -41.64 -6.46 -4.88
N GLN A 145 -42.79 -5.91 -5.25
CA GLN A 145 -44.07 -6.62 -5.19
C GLN A 145 -44.38 -7.39 -6.47
N TRP A 146 -43.96 -6.84 -7.60
CA TRP A 146 -44.22 -7.38 -8.92
C TRP A 146 -43.20 -6.83 -9.90
N VAL A 147 -42.78 -7.69 -10.85
CA VAL A 147 -41.88 -7.34 -11.95
C VAL A 147 -42.27 -8.16 -13.17
N GLU A 148 -42.29 -7.52 -14.33
CA GLU A 148 -42.53 -8.12 -15.63
C GLU A 148 -41.55 -7.56 -16.65
N GLN A 149 -41.16 -8.42 -17.58
CA GLN A 149 -40.33 -8.04 -18.72
C GLN A 149 -41.16 -8.12 -19.99
N GLU A 150 -41.12 -7.07 -20.80
CA GLU A 150 -41.78 -7.03 -22.09
C GLU A 150 -40.81 -6.46 -23.15
N LEU A 151 -40.80 -7.06 -24.34
CA LEU A 151 -40.03 -6.52 -25.46
C LEU A 151 -40.90 -5.52 -26.21
N VAL A 152 -40.59 -4.23 -26.11
CA VAL A 152 -41.32 -3.13 -26.74
C VAL A 152 -40.40 -2.43 -27.74
N ASP A 153 -40.77 -2.42 -29.02
CA ASP A 153 -39.99 -1.80 -30.11
C ASP A 153 -38.49 -2.19 -30.14
N GLY A 154 -38.16 -3.42 -29.74
CA GLY A 154 -36.78 -3.93 -29.73
C GLY A 154 -35.96 -3.61 -28.47
N TYR A 155 -36.57 -2.99 -27.46
CA TYR A 155 -35.98 -2.78 -26.13
C TYR A 155 -36.64 -3.71 -25.12
N LEU A 156 -35.85 -4.28 -24.22
CA LEU A 156 -36.38 -5.00 -23.07
C LEU A 156 -36.81 -3.97 -22.03
N GLU A 157 -38.10 -3.76 -21.89
CA GLU A 157 -38.67 -2.94 -20.83
C GLU A 157 -38.98 -3.82 -19.64
N VAL A 158 -38.44 -3.44 -18.48
CA VAL A 158 -38.74 -4.11 -17.22
C VAL A 158 -39.61 -3.16 -16.41
N ARG A 159 -40.85 -3.57 -16.16
CA ARG A 159 -41.82 -2.78 -15.41
C ARG A 159 -42.21 -3.51 -14.14
N GLY A 160 -42.59 -2.74 -13.13
CA GLY A 160 -42.95 -3.36 -11.87
C GLY A 160 -43.49 -2.39 -10.84
N GLU A 161 -43.59 -2.90 -9.63
CA GLU A 161 -44.04 -2.18 -8.46
C GLU A 161 -43.11 -2.43 -7.27
N VAL A 162 -42.66 -1.36 -6.64
CA VAL A 162 -41.90 -1.37 -5.40
C VAL A 162 -42.74 -0.74 -4.30
N HIS A 163 -42.86 -1.40 -3.15
CA HIS A 163 -43.43 -0.79 -1.95
C HIS A 163 -42.31 -0.28 -1.07
N ASP A 164 -42.30 1.03 -0.80
CA ASP A 164 -41.28 1.60 0.09
C ASP A 164 -41.47 1.16 1.55
N GLN A 165 -40.62 1.68 2.43
CA GLN A 165 -40.61 1.33 3.85
C GLN A 165 -41.93 1.68 4.57
N ASP A 166 -42.68 2.66 4.06
CA ASP A 166 -43.99 3.07 4.57
C ASP A 166 -45.15 2.30 3.91
N GLY A 167 -44.84 1.32 3.05
CA GLY A 167 -45.81 0.54 2.29
C GLY A 167 -46.48 1.31 1.16
N LYS A 168 -45.89 2.43 0.72
CA LYS A 168 -46.44 3.22 -0.38
C LYS A 168 -45.94 2.68 -1.73
N PRO A 169 -46.82 2.61 -2.74
CA PRO A 169 -46.52 1.92 -4.00
C PRO A 169 -45.86 2.85 -5.03
N TRP A 170 -44.72 2.44 -5.57
CA TRP A 170 -44.04 3.09 -6.68
C TRP A 170 -44.08 2.21 -7.92
N GLY A 171 -44.59 2.74 -9.02
CA GLY A 171 -44.47 2.10 -10.32
C GLY A 171 -43.10 2.41 -10.92
N PHE A 172 -42.56 1.47 -11.69
CA PHE A 172 -41.32 1.71 -12.42
C PHE A 172 -41.32 1.15 -13.84
N VAL A 173 -40.48 1.76 -14.68
CA VAL A 173 -39.95 1.18 -15.91
C VAL A 173 -38.44 1.38 -15.92
N VAL A 174 -37.68 0.31 -16.14
CA VAL A 174 -36.22 0.31 -16.23
C VAL A 174 -35.76 -0.49 -17.46
N VAL A 175 -34.52 -0.26 -17.89
CA VAL A 175 -33.93 -0.89 -19.09
C VAL A 175 -33.11 -2.13 -18.74
N ASN A 176 -32.48 -2.10 -17.58
CA ASN A 176 -31.60 -3.17 -17.10
C ASN A 176 -32.16 -3.75 -15.79
N GLU A 177 -32.39 -5.07 -15.77
CA GLU A 177 -32.58 -5.79 -14.51
C GLU A 177 -31.25 -6.42 -14.08
N PRO A 178 -30.88 -6.38 -12.79
CA PRO A 178 -29.90 -7.30 -12.27
C PRO A 178 -30.44 -8.72 -12.39
N TYR A 179 -29.55 -9.64 -12.74
CA TYR A 179 -29.84 -11.06 -12.66
C TYR A 179 -30.41 -11.41 -11.26
N ASP A 180 -31.48 -12.21 -11.23
CA ASP A 180 -32.01 -12.89 -10.03
C ASP A 180 -32.92 -12.09 -9.06
N LEU A 181 -33.53 -10.98 -9.46
CA LEU A 181 -34.58 -10.35 -8.63
C LEU A 181 -35.89 -11.15 -8.68
N VAL A 182 -36.49 -11.36 -7.52
CA VAL A 182 -37.79 -12.05 -7.38
C VAL A 182 -38.72 -11.20 -6.54
N ARG A 183 -40.02 -11.48 -6.60
CA ARG A 183 -40.99 -10.87 -5.68
C ARG A 183 -40.53 -11.07 -4.22
N GLY A 184 -40.53 -10.00 -3.45
CA GLY A 184 -40.03 -9.96 -2.08
C GLY A 184 -38.57 -9.51 -1.95
N SER A 185 -37.82 -9.39 -3.06
CA SER A 185 -36.48 -8.80 -3.03
C SER A 185 -36.54 -7.35 -2.57
N VAL A 186 -35.59 -6.94 -1.73
CA VAL A 186 -35.40 -5.53 -1.38
C VAL A 186 -34.60 -4.88 -2.50
N VAL A 187 -35.07 -3.74 -2.99
CA VAL A 187 -34.54 -3.06 -4.16
C VAL A 187 -34.48 -1.56 -3.95
N LYS A 188 -33.48 -0.94 -4.55
CA LYS A 188 -33.40 0.49 -4.75
C LYS A 188 -33.83 0.81 -6.17
N LEU A 189 -34.66 1.83 -6.29
CA LEU A 189 -35.15 2.35 -7.55
C LEU A 189 -34.87 3.84 -7.57
N ALA A 190 -34.15 4.32 -8.56
CA ALA A 190 -33.92 5.72 -8.85
C ALA A 190 -34.25 5.97 -10.31
N GLY A 191 -34.83 7.13 -10.55
CA GLY A 191 -35.26 7.50 -11.87
C GLY A 191 -35.90 8.87 -11.88
N PHE A 192 -36.39 9.25 -13.04
CA PHE A 192 -37.12 10.50 -13.21
C PHE A 192 -38.62 10.23 -13.06
N TYR A 193 -39.31 11.08 -12.31
CA TYR A 193 -40.76 11.03 -12.23
C TYR A 193 -41.36 11.41 -13.60
N LEU A 194 -42.23 10.55 -14.14
CA LEU A 194 -42.91 10.82 -15.40
C LEU A 194 -44.34 11.33 -15.16
N LYS A 195 -45.16 10.58 -14.44
CA LYS A 195 -46.58 10.91 -14.18
C LYS A 195 -47.22 10.02 -13.12
N ALA A 196 -48.48 10.32 -12.77
CA ALA A 196 -49.34 9.35 -12.11
C ALA A 196 -49.82 8.29 -13.13
N TYR A 197 -49.56 7.02 -12.83
CA TYR A 197 -49.84 5.89 -13.71
C TYR A 197 -50.87 4.96 -13.07
N ASP A 198 -51.87 4.54 -13.84
CA ASP A 198 -52.87 3.57 -13.40
C ASP A 198 -52.31 2.17 -13.73
N LEU A 199 -51.63 1.56 -12.77
CA LEU A 199 -50.94 0.28 -12.92
C LEU A 199 -51.93 -0.90 -12.84
N LEU A 200 -52.02 -1.70 -13.90
CA LEU A 200 -52.79 -2.94 -13.93
C LEU A 200 -51.96 -4.10 -13.38
N ARG A 201 -52.37 -4.65 -12.24
CA ARG A 201 -51.71 -5.80 -11.60
C ARG A 201 -52.14 -7.14 -12.23
N PRO A 202 -51.38 -8.22 -11.99
CA PRO A 202 -51.74 -9.56 -12.46
C PRO A 202 -53.10 -10.09 -11.97
N ASP A 203 -53.58 -9.59 -10.82
CA ASP A 203 -54.91 -9.93 -10.28
C ASP A 203 -56.06 -9.14 -10.92
N GLY A 204 -55.74 -8.26 -11.89
CA GLY A 204 -56.68 -7.41 -12.59
C GLY A 204 -57.06 -6.13 -11.82
N SER A 205 -56.51 -5.91 -10.62
CA SER A 205 -56.71 -4.65 -9.90
C SER A 205 -55.91 -3.52 -10.55
N VAL A 206 -56.46 -2.30 -10.47
CA VAL A 206 -55.80 -1.10 -10.95
C VAL A 206 -55.48 -0.22 -9.76
N GLU A 207 -54.20 0.10 -9.59
CA GLU A 207 -53.73 1.01 -8.54
C GLU A 207 -53.01 2.20 -9.16
N ARG A 208 -53.30 3.40 -8.64
CA ARG A 208 -52.63 4.62 -9.10
C ARG A 208 -51.33 4.80 -8.33
N VAL A 209 -50.21 4.85 -9.06
CA VAL A 209 -48.87 4.98 -8.51
C VAL A 209 -48.09 6.10 -9.21
N PRO A 210 -47.14 6.77 -8.54
CA PRO A 210 -46.13 7.56 -9.21
C PRO A 210 -45.25 6.63 -10.04
N LEU A 211 -44.99 7.01 -11.29
CA LEU A 211 -44.16 6.23 -12.19
C LEU A 211 -42.76 6.83 -12.31
N LEU A 212 -41.74 6.06 -11.92
CA LEU A 212 -40.34 6.39 -12.11
C LEU A 212 -39.77 5.69 -13.33
N ILE A 213 -39.04 6.45 -14.14
CA ILE A 213 -38.29 5.93 -15.28
C ILE A 213 -36.81 5.90 -14.90
N GLY A 214 -36.29 4.70 -14.69
CA GLY A 214 -34.91 4.46 -14.26
C GLY A 214 -34.08 3.77 -15.35
N ASP A 215 -32.77 3.69 -15.12
CA ASP A 215 -31.88 2.86 -15.94
C ASP A 215 -31.97 1.40 -15.48
N GLU A 216 -31.91 1.21 -14.16
CA GLU A 216 -31.88 -0.10 -13.54
C GLU A 216 -32.53 -0.12 -12.15
N LEU A 217 -33.05 -1.30 -11.82
CA LEU A 217 -33.49 -1.64 -10.47
C LEU A 217 -32.32 -2.27 -9.74
N ILE A 218 -31.82 -1.71 -8.62
CA ILE A 218 -30.64 -2.31 -7.96
C ILE A 218 -31.09 -3.20 -6.80
N GLY A 219 -30.67 -4.46 -6.80
CA GLY A 219 -30.86 -5.34 -5.65
C GLY A 219 -30.14 -4.76 -4.42
N SER A 220 -30.89 -4.44 -3.38
CA SER A 220 -30.34 -4.01 -2.11
C SER A 220 -30.23 -5.24 -1.21
N ALA A 221 -29.06 -5.45 -0.61
CA ALA A 221 -28.99 -6.39 0.49
C ALA A 221 -29.86 -5.86 1.66
N PHE A 222 -30.43 -6.76 2.46
CA PHE A 222 -31.07 -6.36 3.72
C PHE A 222 -30.10 -5.49 4.52
N PRO A 223 -30.58 -4.41 5.17
CA PRO A 223 -29.75 -3.69 6.13
C PRO A 223 -29.25 -4.71 7.14
N LEU A 224 -27.92 -4.83 7.26
CA LEU A 224 -27.34 -5.67 8.28
C LEU A 224 -27.46 -4.90 9.60
N GLU A 225 -28.19 -5.48 10.55
CA GLU A 225 -28.25 -4.94 11.91
C GLU A 225 -26.82 -4.75 12.46
N PRO A 226 -26.56 -3.65 13.21
CA PRO A 226 -25.25 -3.40 13.78
C PRO A 226 -24.71 -4.60 14.57
N VAL A 227 -23.73 -5.29 13.99
CA VAL A 227 -23.05 -6.40 14.64
C VAL A 227 -22.11 -5.84 15.71
N THR A 228 -22.34 -6.16 16.97
CA THR A 228 -21.49 -5.76 18.11
C THR A 228 -20.86 -6.95 18.84
N THR A 229 -21.21 -8.16 18.43
CA THR A 229 -20.61 -9.42 18.90
C THR A 229 -20.51 -10.40 17.72
N LEU A 230 -19.45 -11.19 17.68
CA LEU A 230 -19.27 -12.20 16.64
C LEU A 230 -19.68 -13.57 17.18
N ALA A 231 -20.64 -14.21 16.50
CA ALA A 231 -20.96 -15.60 16.78
C ALA A 231 -19.81 -16.49 16.28
N PRO A 232 -19.32 -17.47 17.07
CA PRO A 232 -18.18 -18.31 16.68
C PRO A 232 -18.37 -19.06 15.35
N ASP A 233 -19.61 -19.45 15.05
CA ASP A 233 -20.03 -20.20 13.87
C ASP A 233 -20.29 -19.32 12.63
N ALA A 234 -20.33 -17.98 12.78
CA ALA A 234 -20.58 -17.06 11.67
C ALA A 234 -19.57 -17.20 10.52
N PHE A 235 -18.38 -17.75 10.80
CA PHE A 235 -17.28 -17.90 9.84
C PHE A 235 -17.03 -19.34 9.39
N ASP A 236 -17.85 -20.31 9.82
CA ASP A 236 -17.69 -21.72 9.44
C ASP A 236 -17.91 -21.94 7.93
N SER A 237 -18.79 -21.14 7.33
CA SER A 237 -19.10 -21.17 5.89
C SER A 237 -18.01 -20.56 5.02
N VAL A 238 -17.06 -19.81 5.60
CA VAL A 238 -15.99 -19.15 4.85
C VAL A 238 -15.09 -20.23 4.23
N ARG A 239 -14.83 -20.11 2.93
CA ARG A 239 -13.91 -20.99 2.21
C ARG A 239 -12.68 -20.20 1.79
N ASP A 240 -11.51 -20.76 2.10
CA ASP A 240 -10.24 -20.24 1.64
C ASP A 240 -10.06 -20.58 0.17
N SER A 241 -9.63 -19.62 -0.64
CA SER A 241 -9.37 -19.91 -2.05
C SER A 241 -8.18 -20.87 -2.20
N SER A 242 -8.26 -21.74 -3.21
CA SER A 242 -7.12 -22.47 -3.74
C SER A 242 -6.50 -21.72 -4.93
N LEU A 243 -5.24 -22.01 -5.27
CA LEU A 243 -4.61 -21.44 -6.48
C LEU A 243 -5.29 -21.92 -7.78
N ALA A 244 -6.08 -22.99 -7.72
CA ALA A 244 -6.77 -23.59 -8.87
C ALA A 244 -8.21 -23.09 -9.05
N GLU A 245 -8.82 -22.53 -8.00
CA GLU A 245 -10.17 -21.96 -8.07
C GLU A 245 -10.08 -20.46 -8.33
N SER A 246 -10.69 -20.03 -9.43
CA SER A 246 -10.87 -18.62 -9.75
C SER A 246 -11.68 -17.91 -8.65
N SER A 247 -11.36 -16.64 -8.44
CA SER A 247 -11.76 -15.77 -7.34
C SER A 247 -13.23 -15.90 -6.90
N ALA A 248 -13.50 -16.70 -5.87
CA ALA A 248 -14.76 -16.59 -5.15
C ALA A 248 -14.86 -15.17 -4.56
N ALA A 249 -15.94 -14.47 -4.88
CA ALA A 249 -16.18 -13.09 -4.46
C ALA A 249 -15.95 -12.89 -2.95
N LEU A 250 -15.46 -11.71 -2.58
CA LEU A 250 -15.31 -11.34 -1.17
C LEU A 250 -16.65 -10.95 -0.54
N ASP A 251 -17.65 -10.61 -1.36
CA ASP A 251 -18.96 -10.08 -0.97
C ASP A 251 -19.90 -11.19 -0.45
N SER A 252 -19.51 -11.83 0.66
CA SER A 252 -20.32 -12.85 1.35
C SER A 252 -20.86 -12.34 2.68
N VAL A 253 -21.91 -12.98 3.21
CA VAL A 253 -22.51 -12.61 4.50
C VAL A 253 -21.44 -12.49 5.62
N PRO A 254 -20.50 -13.44 5.80
CA PRO A 254 -19.46 -13.32 6.83
C PRO A 254 -18.53 -12.10 6.65
N PHE A 255 -18.25 -11.68 5.41
CA PHE A 255 -17.46 -10.48 5.13
C PHE A 255 -18.18 -9.23 5.62
N TRP A 256 -19.47 -9.11 5.29
CA TRP A 256 -20.31 -7.99 5.74
C TRP A 256 -20.50 -7.97 7.24
N THR A 257 -20.68 -9.14 7.87
CA THR A 257 -20.70 -9.29 9.34
C THR A 257 -19.42 -8.75 9.98
N LEU A 258 -18.25 -9.06 9.41
CA LEU A 258 -16.97 -8.60 9.93
C LEU A 258 -16.77 -7.09 9.75
N LEU A 259 -17.13 -6.55 8.59
CA LEU A 259 -17.11 -5.10 8.35
C LEU A 259 -18.06 -4.35 9.29
N SER A 260 -19.29 -4.84 9.49
CA SER A 260 -20.23 -4.27 10.47
C SER A 260 -19.64 -4.29 11.88
N TYR A 261 -19.04 -5.41 12.27
CA TYR A 261 -18.45 -5.56 13.59
C TYR A 261 -17.31 -4.57 13.82
N VAL A 262 -16.42 -4.42 12.84
CA VAL A 262 -15.36 -3.43 12.85
C VAL A 262 -15.93 -2.02 12.90
N GLN A 263 -16.96 -1.69 12.11
CA GLN A 263 -17.58 -0.37 12.09
C GLN A 263 -18.12 0.04 13.47
N HIS A 264 -18.89 -0.84 14.11
CA HIS A 264 -19.67 -0.53 15.31
C HIS A 264 -18.94 -0.82 16.63
N THR A 265 -17.78 -1.49 16.59
CA THR A 265 -16.99 -1.75 17.78
C THR A 265 -15.86 -0.71 17.93
N PRO A 266 -15.71 -0.08 19.10
CA PRO A 266 -14.59 0.83 19.36
C PRO A 266 -13.23 0.15 19.17
N VAL A 267 -12.24 0.92 18.69
CA VAL A 267 -10.91 0.37 18.41
C VAL A 267 -10.24 -0.15 19.68
N GLU A 268 -10.49 0.46 20.83
CA GLU A 268 -9.95 0.06 22.14
C GLU A 268 -10.52 -1.26 22.65
N VAL A 269 -11.72 -1.63 22.19
CA VAL A 269 -12.37 -2.90 22.53
C VAL A 269 -11.83 -4.01 21.65
N LEU A 270 -11.66 -3.76 20.35
CA LEU A 270 -11.10 -4.72 19.40
C LEU A 270 -9.59 -4.93 19.60
N PHE A 271 -8.89 -3.84 19.94
CA PHE A 271 -7.43 -3.76 19.99
C PHE A 271 -6.99 -3.00 21.25
N PRO A 272 -7.05 -3.67 22.43
CA PRO A 272 -6.69 -3.05 23.70
C PRO A 272 -5.23 -2.58 23.69
N PRO A 273 -4.93 -1.33 24.08
CA PRO A 273 -3.56 -0.79 24.01
C PRO A 273 -2.57 -1.47 24.98
N ASP A 274 -3.09 -2.06 26.05
CA ASP A 274 -2.29 -2.67 27.12
C ASP A 274 -2.01 -4.16 26.89
N GLU A 275 -2.68 -4.77 25.91
CA GLU A 275 -2.48 -6.17 25.55
C GLU A 275 -1.68 -6.24 24.24
N PRO A 276 -0.44 -6.76 24.26
CA PRO A 276 0.31 -6.94 23.03
C PRO A 276 -0.45 -7.94 22.16
N LEU A 277 -1.07 -7.44 21.10
CA LEU A 277 -1.73 -8.29 20.13
C LEU A 277 -0.69 -9.25 19.54
N PRO A 278 -1.06 -10.52 19.31
CA PRO A 278 -0.16 -11.47 18.71
C PRO A 278 0.27 -10.93 17.35
N GLU A 279 1.56 -10.62 17.23
CA GLU A 279 2.15 -10.23 15.96
C GLU A 279 2.27 -11.47 15.08
N ARG A 280 1.18 -11.79 14.39
CA ARG A 280 1.13 -12.94 13.49
C ARG A 280 1.75 -12.57 12.16
N MET A 281 2.77 -13.32 11.77
CA MET A 281 3.35 -13.18 10.43
C MET A 281 2.30 -13.57 9.38
N PRO A 282 2.21 -12.89 8.23
CA PRO A 282 1.27 -13.25 7.16
C PRO A 282 1.37 -14.72 6.75
N THR A 283 2.57 -15.30 6.84
CA THR A 283 2.83 -16.72 6.58
C THR A 283 2.02 -17.66 7.47
N GLU A 284 1.78 -17.31 8.74
CA GLU A 284 0.99 -18.11 9.68
C GLU A 284 -0.49 -18.07 9.31
N LEU A 285 -1.01 -16.88 9.01
CA LEU A 285 -2.38 -16.67 8.54
C LEU A 285 -2.65 -17.46 7.23
N LEU A 286 -1.66 -17.55 6.35
CA LEU A 286 -1.75 -18.34 5.11
C LEU A 286 -1.65 -19.85 5.34
N ALA A 287 -0.89 -20.29 6.36
CA ALA A 287 -0.66 -21.69 6.67
C ALA A 287 -1.86 -22.34 7.37
N ARG A 288 -2.54 -21.61 8.27
CA ARG A 288 -3.69 -22.10 9.03
C ARG A 288 -4.83 -21.08 9.09
N PRO A 289 -5.40 -20.66 7.94
CA PRO A 289 -6.38 -19.57 7.90
C PRO A 289 -7.63 -19.85 8.73
N TRP A 290 -8.13 -21.09 8.73
CA TRP A 290 -9.31 -21.49 9.49
C TRP A 290 -9.19 -21.29 11.01
N ALA A 291 -7.97 -21.34 11.56
CA ALA A 291 -7.73 -21.22 13.00
C ALA A 291 -7.73 -19.76 13.50
N HIS A 292 -7.75 -18.79 12.57
CA HIS A 292 -7.50 -17.38 12.87
C HIS A 292 -8.62 -16.47 12.37
N ARG A 293 -9.73 -17.03 11.89
CA ARG A 293 -10.85 -16.24 11.35
C ARG A 293 -11.45 -15.36 12.43
N ALA A 294 -11.68 -14.11 12.05
CA ALA A 294 -12.15 -13.02 12.88
C ALA A 294 -11.30 -12.74 14.13
N GLU A 295 -10.06 -13.24 14.18
CA GLU A 295 -9.16 -12.95 15.30
C GLU A 295 -8.47 -11.60 15.10
N PRO A 296 -8.34 -10.77 16.16
CA PRO A 296 -7.60 -9.51 16.10
C PRO A 296 -6.12 -9.75 15.84
N VAL A 297 -5.60 -9.02 14.86
CA VAL A 297 -4.21 -9.05 14.43
C VAL A 297 -3.71 -7.62 14.21
N THR A 298 -2.44 -7.40 14.53
CA THR A 298 -1.72 -6.19 14.12
C THR A 298 -0.67 -6.58 13.09
N LEU A 299 -0.76 -5.99 11.91
CA LEU A 299 0.10 -6.29 10.77
C LEU A 299 0.94 -5.08 10.42
N THR A 300 2.26 -5.27 10.36
CA THR A 300 3.20 -4.25 9.91
C THR A 300 3.71 -4.57 8.51
N GLY A 301 3.72 -3.59 7.61
CA GLY A 301 4.20 -3.79 6.25
C GLY A 301 4.48 -2.49 5.50
N VAL A 302 5.09 -2.63 4.32
CA VAL A 302 5.23 -1.52 3.36
C VAL A 302 3.98 -1.48 2.50
N LEU A 303 3.31 -0.34 2.47
CA LEU A 303 2.16 -0.11 1.60
C LEU A 303 2.62 0.05 0.15
N TYR A 304 2.12 -0.75 -0.77
CA TYR A 304 2.40 -0.60 -2.21
C TYR A 304 1.38 0.26 -2.91
N TYR A 305 0.11 0.02 -2.58
CA TYR A 305 -1.00 0.56 -3.32
C TYR A 305 -2.20 0.70 -2.39
N MET A 306 -2.87 1.84 -2.51
CA MET A 306 -4.08 2.15 -1.79
C MET A 306 -5.07 2.71 -2.80
N THR A 307 -6.27 2.15 -2.83
CA THR A 307 -7.32 2.59 -3.75
C THR A 307 -8.66 2.59 -3.06
N GLU A 308 -9.49 3.56 -3.41
CA GLU A 308 -10.91 3.52 -3.11
C GLU A 308 -11.56 2.47 -4.03
N VAL A 309 -12.46 1.66 -3.48
CA VAL A 309 -13.20 0.64 -4.21
C VAL A 309 -14.68 0.72 -3.82
N PRO A 310 -15.62 0.49 -4.74
CA PRO A 310 -17.00 0.29 -4.37
C PRO A 310 -17.12 -0.94 -3.46
N LEU A 311 -17.86 -0.82 -2.36
CA LEU A 311 -18.16 -1.95 -1.49
C LEU A 311 -19.41 -2.66 -2.02
N GLY A 312 -19.21 -3.88 -2.51
CA GLY A 312 -20.26 -4.65 -3.18
C GLY A 312 -20.51 -4.16 -4.62
N PRO A 313 -21.36 -4.89 -5.38
CA PRO A 313 -21.73 -4.51 -6.73
C PRO A 313 -22.30 -3.08 -6.76
N ARG A 314 -21.66 -2.19 -7.51
CA ARG A 314 -22.08 -0.78 -7.70
C ARG A 314 -22.26 0.02 -6.40
N GLY A 315 -21.55 -0.36 -5.33
CA GLY A 315 -21.61 0.32 -4.03
C GLY A 315 -22.80 -0.09 -3.16
N GLU A 316 -23.55 -1.12 -3.58
CA GLU A 316 -24.65 -1.67 -2.79
C GLU A 316 -24.18 -2.79 -1.87
N ASN A 317 -24.39 -2.59 -0.58
CA ASN A 317 -24.03 -3.56 0.44
C ASN A 317 -24.89 -3.39 1.70
N PRO A 318 -24.96 -4.43 2.56
CA PRO A 318 -25.77 -4.40 3.77
C PRO A 318 -25.46 -3.27 4.76
N LEU A 319 -24.30 -2.61 4.65
CA LEU A 319 -23.88 -1.54 5.57
C LEU A 319 -24.28 -0.14 5.08
N GLY A 320 -24.75 -0.02 3.83
CA GLY A 320 -25.07 1.27 3.22
C GLY A 320 -23.86 2.17 2.99
N VAL A 321 -22.63 1.62 2.99
CA VAL A 321 -21.39 2.38 2.78
C VAL A 321 -20.95 2.22 1.33
N PRO A 322 -21.04 3.24 0.46
CA PRO A 322 -20.86 3.04 -0.99
C PRO A 322 -19.42 2.67 -1.38
N PHE A 323 -18.42 3.13 -0.61
CA PHE A 323 -17.01 2.95 -0.93
C PHE A 323 -16.20 2.53 0.31
N GLY A 324 -15.11 1.82 0.06
CA GLY A 324 -14.12 1.46 1.05
C GLY A 324 -12.72 1.57 0.45
N TRP A 325 -11.72 1.15 1.22
CA TRP A 325 -10.32 1.29 0.86
C TRP A 325 -9.62 -0.06 0.86
N ASP A 326 -8.96 -0.35 -0.25
CA ASP A 326 -8.08 -1.50 -0.42
C ASP A 326 -6.64 -1.09 -0.20
N LEU A 327 -6.03 -1.62 0.85
CA LEU A 327 -4.63 -1.43 1.17
C LEU A 327 -3.85 -2.71 0.86
N TRP A 328 -2.99 -2.62 -0.15
CA TRP A 328 -2.09 -3.70 -0.55
C TRP A 328 -0.71 -3.48 0.05
N MET A 329 -0.29 -4.37 0.94
CA MET A 329 1.01 -4.26 1.61
C MET A 329 1.78 -5.59 1.57
N THR A 330 3.11 -5.52 1.69
CA THR A 330 3.92 -6.68 2.07
C THR A 330 4.47 -6.50 3.45
N ASP A 331 4.56 -7.61 4.16
CA ASP A 331 5.39 -7.72 5.34
C ASP A 331 6.84 -7.31 5.05
N ASN A 332 7.38 -6.44 5.91
CA ASN A 332 8.72 -5.87 5.76
C ASN A 332 9.81 -6.73 6.44
N ARG A 333 9.44 -7.81 7.13
CA ARG A 333 10.36 -8.60 8.00
C ARG A 333 10.88 -9.88 7.36
N ALA A 334 10.24 -10.39 6.31
CA ALA A 334 10.61 -11.66 5.69
C ALA A 334 11.04 -11.51 4.23
N ALA A 335 12.24 -12.02 3.89
CA ALA A 335 12.65 -12.25 2.50
C ALA A 335 11.75 -13.33 1.89
N GLY A 336 10.68 -12.91 1.20
CA GLY A 336 9.60 -13.78 0.72
C GLY A 336 8.20 -13.42 1.24
N ALA A 337 8.05 -12.25 1.87
CA ALA A 337 6.85 -11.72 2.48
C ALA A 337 5.54 -11.99 1.71
N GLY A 338 4.57 -12.57 2.43
CA GLY A 338 3.20 -12.66 1.95
C GLY A 338 2.59 -11.26 1.76
N THR A 339 1.84 -11.10 0.68
CA THR A 339 1.06 -9.89 0.44
C THR A 339 -0.23 -9.95 1.27
N ILE A 340 -0.61 -8.83 1.86
CA ILE A 340 -1.86 -8.65 2.61
C ILE A 340 -2.73 -7.67 1.84
N LEU A 341 -4.03 -7.99 1.78
CA LEU A 341 -5.09 -7.08 1.38
C LEU A 341 -5.88 -6.69 2.63
N ALA A 342 -5.72 -5.45 3.08
CA ALA A 342 -6.54 -4.89 4.15
C ALA A 342 -7.71 -4.08 3.56
N LYS A 343 -8.93 -4.42 3.98
CA LYS A 343 -10.18 -3.75 3.62
C LYS A 343 -10.57 -2.79 4.75
N LEU A 344 -10.62 -1.49 4.48
CA LEU A 344 -11.01 -0.46 5.46
C LEU A 344 -12.28 0.27 4.99
N LEU A 345 -13.12 0.72 5.92
CA LEU A 345 -14.27 1.57 5.59
C LEU A 345 -13.87 3.04 5.42
N GLU A 346 -12.82 3.47 6.12
CA GLU A 346 -12.37 4.86 6.13
C GLU A 346 -10.95 4.98 5.56
N ARG A 347 -10.68 6.12 4.91
CA ARG A 347 -9.35 6.43 4.39
C ARG A 347 -8.39 6.69 5.55
N PRO A 348 -7.24 6.00 5.64
CA PRO A 348 -6.25 6.29 6.67
C PRO A 348 -5.53 7.62 6.42
N GLU A 349 -5.48 8.46 7.44
CA GLU A 349 -4.86 9.79 7.37
C GLU A 349 -3.33 9.71 7.29
N GLY A 350 -2.73 10.56 6.43
CA GLY A 350 -1.29 10.73 6.34
C GLY A 350 -0.51 9.52 5.78
N VAL A 351 -1.19 8.48 5.33
CA VAL A 351 -0.62 7.25 4.77
C VAL A 351 -0.49 7.36 3.24
N LYS A 352 0.69 7.03 2.70
CA LYS A 352 0.98 7.02 1.25
C LYS A 352 1.70 5.75 0.84
N ALA A 353 1.61 5.40 -0.45
CA ALA A 353 2.39 4.29 -1.01
C ALA A 353 3.90 4.49 -0.75
N GLY A 354 4.57 3.43 -0.34
CA GLY A 354 5.96 3.41 0.12
C GLY A 354 6.12 3.56 1.63
N ASP A 355 5.09 4.02 2.36
CA ASP A 355 5.15 4.12 3.81
C ASP A 355 5.16 2.74 4.47
N ILE A 356 5.91 2.63 5.58
CA ILE A 356 5.75 1.54 6.53
C ILE A 356 4.53 1.87 7.38
N ILE A 357 3.54 0.99 7.36
CA ILE A 357 2.30 1.17 8.09
C ILE A 357 2.02 -0.02 9.00
N GLU A 358 1.24 0.25 10.02
CA GLU A 358 0.68 -0.73 10.94
C GLU A 358 -0.83 -0.72 10.78
N VAL A 359 -1.42 -1.90 10.62
CA VAL A 359 -2.85 -2.10 10.41
C VAL A 359 -3.40 -2.96 11.55
N ASP A 360 -4.36 -2.41 12.29
CA ASP A 360 -5.15 -3.12 13.30
C ASP A 360 -6.38 -3.69 12.60
N ALA A 361 -6.49 -5.01 12.50
CA ALA A 361 -7.50 -5.69 11.70
C ALA A 361 -7.97 -7.02 12.29
N LEU A 362 -9.07 -7.55 11.74
CA LEU A 362 -9.52 -8.91 11.96
C LEU A 362 -9.22 -9.75 10.72
N PHE A 363 -8.63 -10.93 10.89
CA PHE A 363 -8.36 -11.82 9.76
C PHE A 363 -9.64 -12.41 9.18
N PHE A 364 -9.82 -12.39 7.86
CA PHE A 364 -11.03 -12.92 7.22
C PHE A 364 -10.78 -14.27 6.56
N ARG A 365 -9.96 -14.30 5.51
CA ARG A 365 -9.68 -15.53 4.74
C ARG A 365 -8.40 -15.40 3.93
N ARG A 366 -7.98 -16.52 3.38
CA ARG A 366 -7.02 -16.58 2.29
C ARG A 366 -7.72 -16.40 0.94
N TYR A 367 -7.14 -15.55 0.09
CA TYR A 367 -7.68 -15.22 -1.22
C TYR A 367 -6.63 -15.44 -2.30
N SER A 368 -7.04 -16.04 -3.42
CA SER A 368 -6.22 -16.20 -4.61
C SER A 368 -6.73 -15.27 -5.71
N PHE A 369 -5.81 -14.71 -6.49
CA PHE A 369 -6.12 -13.89 -7.65
C PHE A 369 -5.02 -14.02 -8.70
N GLU A 370 -5.33 -13.69 -9.94
CA GLU A 370 -4.33 -13.56 -11.00
C GLU A 370 -3.86 -12.11 -11.10
N ASN A 371 -2.55 -11.89 -11.05
CA ASN A 371 -2.00 -10.55 -11.25
C ASN A 371 -2.02 -10.16 -12.75
N LYS A 372 -1.64 -8.91 -13.08
CA LYS A 372 -1.57 -8.41 -14.46
C LYS A 372 -0.66 -9.21 -15.42
N ARG A 373 0.12 -10.16 -14.91
CA ARG A 373 0.99 -11.06 -15.68
C ARG A 373 0.44 -12.49 -15.75
N ASN A 374 -0.84 -12.69 -15.43
CA ASN A 374 -1.50 -13.99 -15.31
C ASN A 374 -0.77 -14.95 -14.38
N GLN A 375 -0.12 -14.42 -13.33
CA GLN A 375 0.51 -15.25 -12.31
C GLN A 375 -0.45 -15.36 -11.13
N PRO A 376 -0.78 -16.59 -10.70
CA PRO A 376 -1.63 -16.77 -9.53
C PRO A 376 -0.86 -16.31 -8.29
N ARG A 377 -1.52 -15.49 -7.49
CA ARG A 377 -1.01 -14.94 -6.23
C ARG A 377 -1.99 -15.28 -5.13
N MET A 378 -1.47 -15.37 -3.92
CA MET A 378 -2.24 -15.72 -2.73
C MET A 378 -1.94 -14.72 -1.63
N VAL A 379 -2.98 -14.24 -0.99
CA VAL A 379 -2.92 -13.15 -0.01
C VAL A 379 -3.80 -13.43 1.19
N SER A 380 -3.41 -12.84 2.31
CA SER A 380 -4.26 -12.77 3.49
C SER A 380 -5.19 -11.58 3.34
N VAL A 381 -6.50 -11.81 3.44
CA VAL A 381 -7.50 -10.75 3.48
C VAL A 381 -7.84 -10.46 4.92
N VAL A 382 -7.74 -9.19 5.31
CA VAL A 382 -8.10 -8.72 6.64
C VAL A 382 -9.09 -7.55 6.53
N VAL A 383 -9.95 -7.41 7.52
CA VAL A 383 -10.88 -6.28 7.64
C VAL A 383 -10.33 -5.35 8.73
N GLY A 384 -9.85 -4.18 8.31
CA GLY A 384 -9.12 -3.23 9.15
C GLY A 384 -10.04 -2.20 9.80
N LYS A 385 -9.77 -1.91 11.07
CA LYS A 385 -10.37 -0.76 11.79
C LYS A 385 -9.55 0.50 11.57
N ARG A 386 -8.22 0.36 11.57
CA ARG A 386 -7.29 1.48 11.59
C ARG A 386 -6.00 1.10 10.88
N ALA A 387 -5.47 2.02 10.08
CA ALA A 387 -4.11 1.96 9.57
C ALA A 387 -3.36 3.24 9.92
N ARG A 388 -2.13 3.11 10.42
CA ARG A 388 -1.29 4.24 10.82
C ARG A 388 0.11 4.12 10.24
N LYS A 389 0.70 5.25 9.88
CA LYS A 389 2.11 5.31 9.49
C LYS A 389 2.99 5.04 10.70
N LEU A 390 3.85 4.03 10.59
CA LEU A 390 4.92 3.82 11.55
C LEU A 390 6.07 4.77 11.21
N VAL A 391 6.23 5.80 12.02
CA VAL A 391 7.47 6.56 12.02
C VAL A 391 8.47 5.75 12.85
N PRO A 392 9.54 5.21 12.25
CA PRO A 392 10.53 4.46 13.01
C PRO A 392 11.05 5.38 14.11
N LYS A 393 10.87 4.98 15.38
CA LYS A 393 11.50 5.67 16.49
C LYS A 393 13.00 5.65 16.20
N PRO A 394 13.69 6.80 16.19
CA PRO A 394 15.13 6.81 15.95
C PRO A 394 15.76 5.88 16.99
N ASP A 395 16.41 4.82 16.52
CA ASP A 395 17.03 3.81 17.37
C ASP A 395 17.96 4.54 18.35
N THR A 396 17.56 4.63 19.62
CA THR A 396 18.37 5.26 20.68
C THR A 396 19.64 4.46 20.97
N LEU A 397 19.69 3.21 20.48
CA LEU A 397 20.86 2.34 20.50
C LEU A 397 21.94 2.80 19.52
N THR A 398 21.61 3.32 18.35
CA THR A 398 22.59 3.73 17.32
C THR A 398 23.53 4.85 17.79
N PRO A 399 23.06 5.96 18.42
CA PRO A 399 23.97 6.99 18.94
C PRO A 399 24.77 6.51 20.16
N THR A 400 24.19 5.62 20.99
CA THR A 400 24.88 5.09 22.17
C THR A 400 25.99 4.11 21.77
N LEU A 401 25.71 3.22 20.82
CA LEU A 401 26.68 2.30 20.24
C LEU A 401 27.77 3.07 19.49
N MET A 402 27.41 4.11 18.72
CA MET A 402 28.40 5.00 18.09
C MET A 402 29.33 5.66 19.11
N ARG A 403 28.81 6.14 20.25
CA ARG A 403 29.64 6.72 21.32
C ARG A 403 30.59 5.69 21.93
N VAL A 404 30.13 4.45 22.15
CA VAL A 404 30.95 3.36 22.67
C VAL A 404 32.07 2.98 21.69
N VAL A 405 31.73 2.81 20.41
CA VAL A 405 32.70 2.47 19.35
C VAL A 405 33.72 3.60 19.17
N THR A 406 33.26 4.86 19.13
CA THR A 406 34.13 6.03 19.03
C THR A 406 35.05 6.14 20.25
N GLY A 407 34.54 5.85 21.45
CA GLY A 407 35.32 5.77 22.68
C GLY A 407 36.40 4.69 22.63
N MET A 408 36.06 3.47 22.19
CA MET A 408 37.03 2.38 22.02
C MET A 408 38.13 2.71 21.01
N VAL A 409 37.77 3.27 19.87
CA VAL A 409 38.76 3.70 18.85
C VAL A 409 39.68 4.78 19.43
N GLY A 410 39.12 5.77 20.15
CA GLY A 410 39.91 6.79 20.84
C GLY A 410 40.91 6.22 21.83
N VAL A 411 40.50 5.22 22.63
CA VAL A 411 41.38 4.53 23.59
C VAL A 411 42.51 3.78 22.87
N ILE A 412 42.20 3.06 21.78
CA ILE A 412 43.21 2.32 21.01
C ILE A 412 44.25 3.29 20.42
N VAL A 413 43.81 4.41 19.84
CA VAL A 413 44.70 5.44 19.29
C VAL A 413 45.57 6.05 20.40
N ALA A 414 44.99 6.35 21.56
CA ALA A 414 45.72 6.89 22.71
C ALA A 414 46.79 5.92 23.22
N LEU A 415 46.49 4.62 23.31
CA LEU A 415 47.45 3.59 23.73
C LEU A 415 48.62 3.46 22.74
N ILE A 416 48.35 3.52 21.43
CA ILE A 416 49.39 3.51 20.40
C ILE A 416 50.27 4.75 20.54
N ALA A 417 49.68 5.93 20.71
CA ALA A 417 50.43 7.18 20.89
C ALA A 417 51.28 7.16 22.17
N LEU A 418 50.75 6.65 23.29
CA LEU A 418 51.48 6.49 24.55
C LEU A 418 52.66 5.52 24.40
N GLY A 419 52.46 4.40 23.70
CA GLY A 419 53.51 3.43 23.40
C GLY A 419 54.65 4.08 22.61
N GLN A 420 54.33 4.81 21.54
CA GLN A 420 55.33 5.52 20.74
C GLN A 420 56.06 6.61 21.56
N TRP A 421 55.36 7.32 22.44
CA TRP A 421 55.97 8.31 23.31
C TRP A 421 56.95 7.68 24.31
N ARG A 422 56.57 6.54 24.91
CA ARG A 422 57.43 5.78 25.82
C ARG A 422 58.69 5.27 25.12
N ASP A 423 58.55 4.73 23.91
CA ASP A 423 59.68 4.22 23.12
C ASP A 423 60.64 5.34 22.70
N ARG A 424 60.10 6.51 22.31
CA ARG A 424 60.93 7.71 22.04
C ARG A 424 61.70 8.16 23.28
N ARG A 425 61.10 8.07 24.47
CA ARG A 425 61.75 8.45 25.74
C ARG A 425 62.83 7.46 26.14
N ALA A 426 62.57 6.15 26.03
CA ALA A 426 63.56 5.09 26.26
C ALA A 426 64.74 5.17 25.26
N GLY A 427 64.44 5.48 23.99
CA GLY A 427 65.46 5.68 22.96
C GLY A 427 66.39 6.87 23.22
N ARG A 428 65.89 7.96 23.84
CA ARG A 428 66.74 9.09 24.27
C ARG A 428 67.70 8.68 25.38
N SER A 429 67.24 7.91 26.38
CA SER A 429 68.09 7.38 27.46
C SER A 429 69.14 6.38 26.96
N ALA A 430 68.81 5.56 25.96
CA ALA A 430 69.76 4.65 25.33
C ALA A 430 70.80 5.39 24.46
N ARG A 431 70.41 6.48 23.79
CA ARG A 431 71.34 7.33 23.01
C ARG A 431 72.32 8.07 23.91
N THR A 432 71.87 8.62 25.05
CA THR A 432 72.77 9.27 26.02
C THR A 432 73.74 8.26 26.65
N ALA A 433 73.30 7.02 26.93
CA ALA A 433 74.19 5.96 27.41
C ALA A 433 75.24 5.52 26.36
N ARG A 434 74.90 5.48 25.07
CA ARG A 434 75.86 5.16 23.99
C ARG A 434 76.83 6.31 23.72
N MET A 435 76.40 7.56 23.80
CA MET A 435 77.29 8.72 23.66
C MET A 435 78.34 8.78 24.78
N ARG A 436 77.97 8.44 26.03
CA ARG A 436 78.94 8.30 27.14
C ARG A 436 79.97 7.19 26.91
N ARG A 437 79.60 6.09 26.25
CA ARG A 437 80.54 5.00 25.89
C ARG A 437 81.46 5.37 24.72
N HIS A 438 81.00 6.19 23.78
CA HIS A 438 81.87 6.68 22.70
C HIS A 438 82.81 7.80 23.13
N GLN A 439 82.43 8.67 24.07
CA GLN A 439 83.36 9.64 24.66
C GLN A 439 84.46 9.01 25.52
N GLY A 440 84.23 7.81 26.07
CA GLY A 440 85.26 7.05 26.81
C GLY A 440 86.30 6.31 25.94
N ASN A 441 86.14 6.28 24.61
CA ASN A 441 86.96 5.43 23.73
C ASN A 441 87.68 6.18 22.60
N VAL A 442 87.74 7.52 22.66
CA VAL A 442 88.52 8.36 21.73
C VAL A 442 89.79 8.85 22.44
N ALA A 443 90.73 7.94 22.66
CA ALA A 443 92.12 8.26 22.99
C ALA A 443 93.03 7.11 22.55
N ARG A 444 93.24 6.96 21.24
CA ARG A 444 94.43 6.31 20.67
C ARG A 444 94.58 6.67 19.19
N PRO A 445 95.61 7.45 18.81
CA PRO A 445 95.94 7.72 17.42
C PRO A 445 96.91 6.67 16.88
N GLY A 446 96.85 6.38 15.57
CA GLY A 446 97.99 5.81 14.85
C GLY A 446 97.69 4.98 13.60
N GLN A 447 98.11 5.55 12.46
CA GLN A 447 98.66 4.92 11.24
C GLN A 447 97.72 4.43 10.10
N LEU A 448 97.59 5.28 9.06
CA LEU A 448 98.15 5.16 7.68
C LEU A 448 98.47 3.71 7.22
N HIS A 449 98.20 3.21 6.01
CA HIS A 449 98.20 3.78 4.64
C HIS A 449 97.67 2.68 3.63
N PRO A 450 97.83 2.73 2.28
CA PRO A 450 96.75 2.78 1.28
C PRO A 450 96.70 1.60 0.27
N THR A 451 96.04 1.83 -0.89
CA THR A 451 95.97 1.06 -2.17
C THR A 451 94.86 0.01 -2.25
N GLY A 452 94.14 -0.21 -3.37
CA GLY A 452 94.16 0.38 -4.71
C GLY A 452 92.98 -0.16 -5.55
N THR A 453 92.60 0.65 -6.55
CA THR A 453 92.16 0.34 -7.95
C THR A 453 91.45 -0.97 -8.33
N SER A 454 90.46 -0.81 -9.23
CA SER A 454 89.99 -1.71 -10.32
C SER A 454 88.46 -1.84 -10.28
N ASP A 455 87.68 -1.11 -11.08
CA ASP A 455 87.46 -1.23 -12.53
C ASP A 455 86.40 -2.28 -12.92
N LYS A 456 85.57 -1.91 -13.92
CA LYS A 456 84.54 -2.69 -14.65
C LYS A 456 83.24 -3.04 -13.92
N SER A 457 82.07 -3.10 -14.56
CA SER A 457 81.57 -2.72 -15.89
C SER A 457 80.12 -3.21 -15.94
N ASP A 458 79.28 -2.47 -16.65
CA ASP A 458 78.26 -2.97 -17.57
C ASP A 458 76.97 -3.67 -17.11
N LYS A 459 75.98 -3.38 -17.98
CA LYS A 459 74.73 -4.09 -18.30
C LYS A 459 73.54 -3.87 -17.35
N SER A 460 72.32 -3.62 -17.81
CA SER A 460 71.64 -3.35 -19.10
C SER A 460 70.20 -3.81 -18.86
N ASP A 461 69.25 -3.22 -19.59
CA ASP A 461 67.97 -3.86 -19.96
C ASP A 461 66.94 -4.07 -18.83
N LYS A 462 65.63 -3.86 -19.01
CA LYS A 462 64.83 -3.60 -20.22
C LYS A 462 63.38 -3.29 -19.81
N SER A 463 62.68 -2.63 -20.75
CA SER A 463 61.29 -2.85 -21.20
C SER A 463 60.15 -2.62 -20.20
N ASP A 464 59.31 -1.61 -20.43
CA ASP A 464 58.15 -1.55 -21.36
C ASP A 464 56.87 -2.10 -20.73
N LYS A 465 55.87 -1.21 -20.58
CA LYS A 465 54.60 -1.33 -21.31
C LYS A 465 53.71 -0.11 -21.09
N SER A 466 53.70 0.75 -22.09
CA SER A 466 52.53 1.50 -22.56
C SER A 466 51.56 0.55 -23.31
N GLY A 467 50.33 1.02 -23.48
CA GLY A 467 49.21 0.38 -24.19
C GLY A 467 47.92 0.90 -23.56
N GLU A 468 47.41 2.09 -23.90
CA GLU A 468 46.89 2.56 -25.20
C GLU A 468 45.54 1.92 -25.59
N SER A 469 44.56 2.81 -25.75
CA SER A 469 43.41 2.81 -26.66
C SER A 469 42.51 1.58 -26.78
N GLY A 470 41.24 1.83 -26.51
CA GLY A 470 40.10 1.09 -27.03
C GLY A 470 38.96 2.10 -27.22
N ASP A 471 39.05 2.85 -28.30
CA ASP A 471 37.99 3.70 -28.84
C ASP A 471 37.04 2.83 -29.68
N GLY A 472 35.78 3.23 -29.79
CA GLY A 472 34.71 2.52 -30.50
C GLY A 472 33.44 2.44 -29.66
N GLY A 473 32.37 3.16 -29.94
CA GLY A 473 31.86 3.65 -31.21
C GLY A 473 30.34 3.45 -31.19
N PRO A 474 29.56 4.22 -31.96
CA PRO A 474 28.22 4.65 -31.58
C PRO A 474 27.12 3.70 -32.11
N LEU A 475 25.99 3.67 -31.40
CA LEU A 475 24.69 3.34 -32.01
C LEU A 475 23.61 4.28 -31.45
N SER A 476 23.31 5.28 -32.26
CA SER A 476 22.01 5.92 -32.40
C SER A 476 20.95 4.92 -32.83
N HIS A 477 19.73 5.02 -32.27
CA HIS A 477 18.47 5.20 -33.01
C HIS A 477 17.28 5.12 -32.04
N GLU A 478 16.36 6.08 -32.19
CA GLU A 478 14.88 5.95 -32.22
C GLU A 478 14.20 5.11 -31.10
N ASP A 479 13.12 5.51 -30.44
CA ASP A 479 12.05 6.42 -30.81
C ASP A 479 11.24 6.73 -29.54
N GLN A 480 10.65 7.92 -29.47
CA GLN A 480 9.48 8.18 -28.63
C GLN A 480 8.28 7.36 -29.16
N PRO A 481 7.26 7.11 -28.34
CA PRO A 481 6.10 7.99 -28.52
C PRO A 481 5.47 8.48 -27.23
N GLU A 482 4.84 9.63 -27.43
CA GLU A 482 3.91 10.39 -26.61
C GLU A 482 2.73 9.57 -26.03
N PRO A 483 2.03 10.15 -25.02
CA PRO A 483 0.81 9.58 -24.48
C PRO A 483 -0.36 9.82 -25.45
N GLY A 484 -1.11 8.76 -25.76
CA GLY A 484 -2.40 8.87 -26.43
C GLY A 484 -3.51 9.06 -25.41
N ASP A 485 -4.17 10.21 -25.50
CA ASP A 485 -5.59 10.36 -25.17
C ASP A 485 -6.42 9.48 -26.14
N ASP A 486 -7.39 8.72 -25.61
CA ASP A 486 -8.76 8.62 -26.13
C ASP A 486 -9.54 7.46 -25.47
N ALA A 487 -10.83 7.76 -25.23
CA ALA A 487 -11.97 6.97 -24.72
C ALA A 487 -12.19 6.91 -23.20
#